data_AF-Q6PI32-F1
#
_entry.id   AF-Q6PI32-F1
#
_cell.length_a   1.000
_cell.length_b   1.000
_cell.length_c   1.000
_cell.angle_alpha   90.00
_cell.angle_beta   90.00
_cell.angle_gamma   90.00
#
_symmetry.space_group_name_H-M   'P 1'
#
loop_
_entity.id
_entity.type
_entity.pdbx_description
1 polymer ?
#
loop_
_entity_poly.entity_id
_entity_poly.type
_entity_poly.pdbx_seq_one_letter_code
_entity_poly.pdbx_strand_id
1 'polypeptide(L)'
;FIINTLWDALLELDDLTASTNSIMTLLSSLLTYPQVQQCSIQQSLTVLVPRVWPFLHHTISSVRRAALETLFTLLSTQDQNSSSWLIPILPDMLRHIFQFCVLESSQEILDLIHKVWMELLSKASVQYVVAAACPWMGAWLCLMMQPSHLPIDLNMLLEVKARAKEKTGGKVRQGQSQNKEVLQEYIAGADTIMEDPATRDFVVMRARMMAAKLLGALCCCICDPGVNVVTQEIKPAESLGQLLLFHLNSKSALQRISVALVICEWAALQKECKAVTLAVQPRLLDILSEHLYYDEIAVPFTRMQNECKQLISSLADVHIEVGNRVNNNVLTIDQASDLVTTVFNEATSSFDLNPQVLQQLDSKRQQVQMTVTETNQEWQVLQLRVHTFAACAVVSLQQLPEKLNPIIKPLMETIKKKKK
;
A
#
# COMPACT_ATOMS: atom_id res chain seq x y z
N PHE A 1 -21.39 35.64 -8.60
CA PHE A 1 -22.54 35.17 -7.80
C PHE A 1 -22.64 33.65 -7.83
N ILE A 2 -23.06 33.04 -8.95
CA ILE A 2 -23.28 31.57 -9.07
C ILE A 2 -22.07 30.74 -8.60
N ILE A 3 -20.85 31.06 -9.07
CA ILE A 3 -19.65 30.30 -8.70
C ILE A 3 -19.33 30.38 -7.19
N ASN A 4 -19.51 31.55 -6.57
CA ASN A 4 -19.30 31.73 -5.14
C ASN A 4 -20.34 30.94 -4.34
N THR A 5 -21.60 30.93 -4.79
CA THR A 5 -22.67 30.14 -4.16
C THR A 5 -22.36 28.64 -4.21
N LEU A 6 -21.81 28.13 -5.32
CA LEU A 6 -21.42 26.72 -5.43
C LEU A 6 -20.25 26.39 -4.49
N TRP A 7 -19.24 27.26 -4.43
CA TRP A 7 -18.13 27.10 -3.48
C TRP A 7 -18.58 27.16 -2.02
N ASP A 8 -19.52 28.05 -1.69
CA ASP A 8 -20.08 28.18 -0.34
C ASP A 8 -20.97 26.99 0.01
N ALA A 9 -21.70 26.43 -0.97
CA ALA A 9 -22.49 25.23 -0.77
C ALA A 9 -21.61 24.04 -0.32
N LEU A 10 -20.38 23.92 -0.80
CA LEU A 10 -19.45 22.87 -0.37
C LEU A 10 -19.15 22.88 1.14
N LEU A 11 -19.35 24.01 1.82
CA LEU A 11 -19.17 24.11 3.27
C LEU A 11 -20.37 23.56 4.07
N GLU A 12 -21.53 23.41 3.42
CA GLU A 12 -22.79 23.01 4.05
C GLU A 12 -23.30 21.64 3.60
N LEU A 13 -22.60 20.99 2.65
CA LEU A 13 -22.96 19.66 2.17
C LEU A 13 -22.43 18.57 3.12
N ASP A 14 -23.35 17.73 3.58
CA ASP A 14 -23.04 16.51 4.32
C ASP A 14 -22.99 15.29 3.38
N ASP A 15 -22.35 14.21 3.83
CA ASP A 15 -22.14 12.95 3.09
C ASP A 15 -23.43 12.22 2.64
N LEU A 16 -24.59 12.66 3.14
CA LEU A 16 -25.90 12.06 2.87
C LEU A 16 -26.73 12.85 1.85
N THR A 17 -26.23 13.98 1.34
CA THR A 17 -27.03 14.87 0.49
C THR A 17 -27.03 14.38 -0.96
N ALA A 18 -28.20 13.98 -1.48
CA ALA A 18 -28.33 13.50 -2.86
C ALA A 18 -27.89 14.52 -3.94
N SER A 19 -27.88 15.81 -3.59
CA SER A 19 -27.46 16.90 -4.48
C SER A 19 -25.94 17.12 -4.55
N THR A 20 -25.15 16.48 -3.68
CA THR A 20 -23.69 16.67 -3.60
C THR A 20 -23.01 16.41 -4.94
N ASN A 21 -23.35 15.30 -5.59
CA ASN A 21 -22.81 14.94 -6.90
C ASN A 21 -23.13 16.00 -7.97
N SER A 22 -24.38 16.47 -8.01
CA SER A 22 -24.84 17.47 -9.00
C SER A 22 -24.15 18.82 -8.81
N ILE A 23 -23.97 19.25 -7.55
CA ILE A 23 -23.28 20.51 -7.23
C ILE A 23 -21.81 20.44 -7.62
N MET A 24 -21.12 19.36 -7.27
CA MET A 24 -19.71 19.13 -7.63
C MET A 24 -19.51 19.05 -9.14
N THR A 25 -20.38 18.31 -9.84
CA THR A 25 -20.32 18.18 -11.31
C THR A 25 -20.55 19.52 -12.00
N LEU A 26 -21.53 20.31 -11.53
CA LEU A 26 -21.80 21.64 -12.05
C LEU A 26 -20.62 22.58 -11.79
N LEU A 27 -20.02 22.54 -10.60
CA LEU A 27 -18.84 23.33 -10.27
C LEU A 27 -17.67 22.99 -11.20
N SER A 28 -17.34 21.70 -11.34
CA SER A 28 -16.30 21.22 -12.27
C SER A 28 -16.54 21.72 -13.69
N SER A 29 -17.77 21.57 -14.19
CA SER A 29 -18.16 21.97 -15.54
C SER A 29 -18.08 23.49 -15.75
N LEU A 30 -18.48 24.29 -14.76
CA LEU A 30 -18.38 25.75 -14.88
C LEU A 30 -16.93 26.23 -14.86
N LEU A 31 -16.05 25.53 -14.15
CA LEU A 31 -14.62 25.86 -14.09
C LEU A 31 -13.88 25.59 -15.41
N THR A 32 -14.46 24.87 -16.37
CA THR A 32 -13.85 24.70 -17.71
C THR A 32 -13.93 25.97 -18.57
N TYR A 33 -14.80 26.94 -18.21
CA TYR A 33 -14.99 28.16 -18.99
C TYR A 33 -14.00 29.26 -18.55
N PRO A 34 -13.16 29.81 -19.44
CA PRO A 34 -12.18 30.85 -19.09
C PRO A 34 -12.78 32.09 -18.42
N GLN A 35 -13.99 32.47 -18.80
CA GLN A 35 -14.69 33.62 -18.22
C GLN A 35 -15.01 33.41 -16.74
N VAL A 36 -15.36 32.18 -16.35
CA VAL A 36 -15.67 31.82 -14.95
C VAL A 36 -14.41 31.79 -14.11
N GLN A 37 -13.29 31.31 -14.66
CA GLN A 37 -11.99 31.28 -13.99
C GLN A 37 -11.51 32.69 -13.62
N GLN A 38 -11.70 33.66 -14.53
CA GLN A 38 -11.38 35.08 -14.26
C GLN A 38 -12.25 35.68 -13.15
N CYS A 39 -13.51 35.25 -13.04
CA CYS A 39 -14.41 35.68 -11.95
C CYS A 39 -14.10 35.02 -10.60
N SER A 40 -13.51 33.82 -10.61
CA SER A 40 -13.15 33.07 -9.38
C SER A 40 -12.02 33.72 -8.57
N ILE A 41 -11.42 34.82 -9.07
CA ILE A 41 -10.31 35.57 -8.46
C ILE A 41 -10.76 36.40 -7.23
N GLN A 42 -12.07 36.59 -7.00
CA GLN A 42 -12.56 37.35 -5.84
C GLN A 42 -12.21 36.71 -4.48
N GLN A 43 -12.11 35.38 -4.43
CA GLN A 43 -11.58 34.64 -3.27
C GLN A 43 -10.41 33.78 -3.75
N SER A 44 -9.31 33.75 -3.00
CA SER A 44 -8.13 32.99 -3.41
C SER A 44 -8.46 31.49 -3.52
N LEU A 45 -8.00 30.84 -4.59
CA LEU A 45 -8.07 29.38 -4.74
C LEU A 45 -7.41 28.63 -3.57
N THR A 46 -6.45 29.25 -2.88
CA THR A 46 -5.85 28.76 -1.63
C THR A 46 -6.89 28.48 -0.54
N VAL A 47 -8.05 29.16 -0.57
CA VAL A 47 -9.15 29.00 0.39
C VAL A 47 -10.28 28.13 -0.17
N LEU A 48 -10.48 28.15 -1.49
CA LEU A 48 -11.59 27.48 -2.16
C LEU A 48 -11.33 25.99 -2.41
N VAL A 49 -10.19 25.66 -3.03
CA VAL A 49 -9.77 24.28 -3.31
C VAL A 49 -9.83 23.38 -2.07
N PRO A 50 -9.42 23.86 -0.88
CA PRO A 50 -9.68 23.20 0.39
C PRO A 50 -11.04 22.56 0.61
N ARG A 51 -12.09 23.20 0.10
CA ARG A 51 -13.46 22.74 0.31
C ARG A 51 -13.75 21.42 -0.41
N VAL A 52 -12.87 20.98 -1.31
CA VAL A 52 -13.02 19.73 -2.07
C VAL A 52 -12.53 18.49 -1.29
N TRP A 53 -11.61 18.63 -0.33
CA TRP A 53 -11.01 17.48 0.36
C TRP A 53 -11.98 16.51 1.05
N PRO A 54 -13.08 16.96 1.70
CA PRO A 54 -14.06 16.05 2.28
C PRO A 54 -14.64 15.10 1.24
N PHE A 55 -14.92 15.62 0.03
CA PHE A 55 -15.57 14.88 -1.04
C PHE A 55 -14.66 13.82 -1.68
N LEU A 56 -13.34 13.89 -1.50
CA LEU A 56 -12.42 12.83 -1.90
C LEU A 56 -12.64 11.54 -1.09
N HIS A 57 -13.16 11.64 0.13
CA HIS A 57 -13.38 10.49 1.01
C HIS A 57 -14.87 10.11 1.10
N HIS A 58 -15.69 10.67 0.21
CA HIS A 58 -17.13 10.48 0.22
C HIS A 58 -17.51 9.02 -0.07
N THR A 59 -18.52 8.49 0.61
CA THR A 59 -18.97 7.09 0.46
C THR A 59 -19.39 6.75 -0.97
N ILE A 60 -20.06 7.68 -1.65
CA ILE A 60 -20.51 7.57 -3.04
C ILE A 60 -19.35 7.82 -4.04
N SER A 61 -19.05 6.83 -4.87
CA SER A 61 -17.97 6.86 -5.88
C SER A 61 -18.10 7.99 -6.90
N SER A 62 -19.31 8.31 -7.34
CA SER A 62 -19.55 9.41 -8.30
C SER A 62 -19.17 10.77 -7.73
N VAL A 63 -19.38 10.99 -6.43
CA VAL A 63 -18.98 12.22 -5.73
C VAL A 63 -17.46 12.33 -5.67
N ARG A 64 -16.77 11.24 -5.31
CA ARG A 64 -15.30 11.21 -5.29
C ARG A 64 -14.71 11.49 -6.67
N ARG A 65 -15.31 10.90 -7.71
CA ARG A 65 -14.95 11.18 -9.11
C ARG A 65 -15.15 12.65 -9.47
N ALA A 66 -16.31 13.24 -9.17
CA ALA A 66 -16.58 14.65 -9.45
C ALA A 66 -15.62 15.59 -8.70
N ALA A 67 -15.22 15.24 -7.48
CA ALA A 67 -14.19 15.95 -6.73
C ALA A 67 -12.83 15.94 -7.43
N LEU A 68 -12.38 14.77 -7.89
CA LEU A 68 -11.14 14.68 -8.67
C LEU A 68 -11.22 15.39 -10.02
N GLU A 69 -12.34 15.30 -10.74
CA GLU A 69 -12.55 16.03 -12.01
C GLU A 69 -12.48 17.55 -11.79
N THR A 70 -13.01 18.03 -10.66
CA THR A 70 -12.90 19.44 -10.25
C THR A 70 -11.43 19.82 -10.03
N LEU A 71 -10.67 19.02 -9.28
CA LEU A 71 -9.23 19.27 -9.05
C LEU A 71 -8.43 19.22 -10.36
N PHE A 72 -8.69 18.24 -11.21
CA PHE A 72 -8.03 18.11 -12.51
C PHE A 72 -8.28 19.33 -13.39
N THR A 73 -9.53 19.80 -13.47
CA THR A 73 -9.92 20.98 -14.25
C THR A 73 -9.21 22.22 -13.73
N LEU A 74 -9.16 22.41 -12.40
CA LEU A 74 -8.45 23.54 -11.78
C LEU A 74 -6.95 23.53 -12.07
N LEU A 75 -6.30 22.37 -12.01
CA LEU A 75 -4.88 22.26 -12.31
C LEU A 75 -4.60 22.49 -13.80
N SER A 76 -5.38 21.88 -14.68
CA SER A 76 -5.14 21.89 -16.13
C SER A 76 -5.37 23.26 -16.76
N THR A 77 -6.31 24.05 -16.23
CA THR A 77 -6.74 25.31 -16.87
C THR A 77 -6.02 26.55 -16.37
N GLN A 78 -5.31 26.47 -15.24
CA GLN A 78 -4.51 27.58 -14.72
C GLN A 78 -3.08 27.47 -15.27
N ASP A 79 -2.69 28.39 -16.17
CA ASP A 79 -1.38 28.35 -16.84
C ASP A 79 -0.41 29.44 -16.40
N GLN A 80 -0.88 30.63 -15.97
CA GLN A 80 0.02 31.77 -15.71
C GLN A 80 0.25 32.10 -14.23
N ASN A 81 -0.62 31.63 -13.31
CA ASN A 81 -0.61 32.03 -11.89
C ASN A 81 -0.73 30.87 -10.88
N SER A 82 -0.55 29.63 -11.33
CA SER A 82 -0.84 28.42 -10.56
C SER A 82 -0.01 28.34 -9.27
N SER A 83 1.24 28.76 -9.33
CA SER A 83 2.15 28.79 -8.18
C SER A 83 1.63 29.61 -6.99
N SER A 84 0.93 30.71 -7.24
CA SER A 84 0.52 31.65 -6.17
C SER A 84 -0.49 31.04 -5.20
N TRP A 85 -1.42 30.23 -5.71
CA TRP A 85 -2.43 29.58 -4.88
C TRP A 85 -2.07 28.14 -4.52
N LEU A 86 -1.30 27.47 -5.36
CA LEU A 86 -0.97 26.05 -5.21
C LEU A 86 0.09 25.82 -4.14
N ILE A 87 1.19 26.59 -4.14
CA ILE A 87 2.31 26.39 -3.21
C ILE A 87 1.85 26.31 -1.74
N PRO A 88 0.97 27.21 -1.23
CA PRO A 88 0.53 27.16 0.16
C PRO A 88 -0.28 25.90 0.54
N ILE A 89 -0.94 25.25 -0.41
CA ILE A 89 -1.76 24.04 -0.15
C ILE A 89 -1.16 22.76 -0.75
N LEU A 90 -0.02 22.87 -1.43
CA LEU A 90 0.64 21.75 -2.11
C LEU A 90 0.94 20.57 -1.17
N PRO A 91 1.46 20.78 0.06
CA PRO A 91 1.69 19.67 0.98
C PRO A 91 0.41 18.89 1.30
N ASP A 92 -0.68 19.59 1.63
CA ASP A 92 -1.95 18.95 1.98
C ASP A 92 -2.62 18.30 0.76
N MET A 93 -2.52 18.93 -0.42
CA MET A 93 -3.05 18.37 -1.66
C MET A 93 -2.36 17.06 -2.05
N LEU A 94 -1.02 17.01 -1.98
CA LEU A 94 -0.26 15.78 -2.21
C LEU A 94 -0.67 14.69 -1.19
N ARG A 95 -0.76 15.03 0.10
CA ARG A 95 -1.15 14.08 1.15
C ARG A 95 -2.56 13.53 0.92
N HIS A 96 -3.54 14.38 0.62
CA HIS A 96 -4.91 13.96 0.37
C HIS A 96 -5.06 13.09 -0.88
N ILE A 97 -4.37 13.43 -1.98
CA ILE A 97 -4.43 12.59 -3.19
C ILE A 97 -3.75 11.24 -2.94
N PHE A 98 -2.61 11.21 -2.26
CA PHE A 98 -1.90 9.97 -1.98
C PHE A 98 -2.69 9.05 -1.03
N GLN A 99 -3.19 9.58 0.09
CA GLN A 99 -3.99 8.76 1.02
C GLN A 99 -5.26 8.24 0.33
N PHE A 100 -5.91 9.08 -0.50
CA PHE A 100 -7.10 8.66 -1.22
C PHE A 100 -6.78 7.56 -2.25
N CYS A 101 -5.64 7.64 -2.93
CA CYS A 101 -5.16 6.57 -3.80
C CYS A 101 -5.07 5.21 -3.08
N VAL A 102 -4.59 5.24 -1.83
CA VAL A 102 -4.42 4.02 -1.02
C VAL A 102 -5.77 3.46 -0.58
N LEU A 103 -6.77 4.31 -0.36
CA LEU A 103 -8.11 3.94 0.12
C LEU A 103 -9.11 3.65 -1.01
N GLU A 104 -8.79 3.92 -2.27
CA GLU A 104 -9.72 3.75 -3.39
C GLU A 104 -9.69 2.33 -3.98
N SER A 105 -10.87 1.75 -4.20
CA SER A 105 -11.04 0.44 -4.81
C SER A 105 -11.29 0.52 -6.32
N SER A 106 -11.93 1.57 -6.83
CA SER A 106 -12.35 1.70 -8.21
C SER A 106 -11.20 1.99 -9.17
N GLN A 107 -11.03 1.15 -10.20
CA GLN A 107 -10.02 1.34 -11.26
C GLN A 107 -10.19 2.68 -11.98
N GLU A 108 -11.42 3.06 -12.34
CA GLU A 108 -11.67 4.32 -13.06
C GLU A 108 -11.26 5.55 -12.23
N ILE A 109 -11.50 5.50 -10.92
CA ILE A 109 -11.12 6.58 -10.01
C ILE A 109 -9.61 6.59 -9.80
N LEU A 110 -8.98 5.43 -9.62
CA LEU A 110 -7.52 5.32 -9.53
C LEU A 110 -6.83 5.91 -10.78
N ASP A 111 -7.36 5.65 -11.98
CA ASP A 111 -6.81 6.24 -13.21
C ASP A 111 -6.95 7.76 -13.25
N LEU A 112 -8.05 8.30 -12.72
CA LEU A 112 -8.24 9.74 -12.58
C LEU A 112 -7.32 10.35 -11.51
N ILE A 113 -7.11 9.66 -10.37
CA ILE A 113 -6.15 10.04 -9.33
C ILE A 113 -4.76 10.18 -9.94
N HIS A 114 -4.33 9.22 -10.75
CA HIS A 114 -3.05 9.29 -11.44
C HIS A 114 -2.93 10.50 -12.36
N LYS A 115 -3.98 10.82 -13.14
CA LYS A 115 -4.01 12.03 -13.97
C LYS A 115 -3.87 13.31 -13.14
N VAL A 116 -4.64 13.42 -12.04
CA VAL A 116 -4.57 14.57 -11.13
C VAL A 116 -3.18 14.69 -10.52
N TRP A 117 -2.58 13.58 -10.10
CA TRP A 117 -1.23 13.55 -9.54
C TRP A 117 -0.19 14.04 -10.53
N MET A 118 -0.20 13.53 -11.77
CA MET A 118 0.76 13.96 -12.80
C MET A 118 0.60 15.44 -13.15
N GLU A 119 -0.64 15.93 -13.23
CA GLU A 119 -0.91 17.35 -13.46
C GLU A 119 -0.45 18.22 -12.27
N LEU A 120 -0.62 17.73 -11.04
CA LEU A 120 -0.17 18.41 -9.84
C LEU A 120 1.36 18.56 -9.81
N LEU A 121 2.08 17.47 -10.12
CA LEU A 121 3.55 17.48 -10.17
C LEU A 121 4.09 18.36 -11.31
N SER A 122 3.37 18.49 -12.43
CA SER A 122 3.81 19.32 -13.57
C SER A 122 3.57 20.81 -13.37
N LYS A 123 2.54 21.19 -12.58
CA LYS A 123 2.15 22.60 -12.38
C LYS A 123 2.94 23.33 -11.30
N ALA A 124 3.50 22.61 -10.32
CA ALA A 124 4.38 23.19 -9.30
C ALA A 124 5.85 23.07 -9.72
N SER A 125 6.69 24.05 -9.38
CA SER A 125 8.12 23.90 -9.65
C SER A 125 8.71 22.78 -8.78
N VAL A 126 9.67 22.05 -9.35
CA VAL A 126 10.25 20.84 -8.75
C VAL A 126 10.77 21.07 -7.33
N GLN A 127 11.37 22.23 -7.06
CA GLN A 127 11.84 22.61 -5.72
C GLN A 127 10.72 22.63 -4.67
N TYR A 128 9.53 23.12 -5.01
CA TYR A 128 8.40 23.19 -4.07
C TYR A 128 7.74 21.83 -3.91
N VAL A 129 7.66 21.03 -4.98
CA VAL A 129 7.19 19.64 -4.92
C VAL A 129 8.08 18.83 -3.97
N VAL A 130 9.40 18.88 -4.16
CA VAL A 130 10.36 18.13 -3.34
C VAL A 130 10.32 18.60 -1.89
N ALA A 131 10.29 19.92 -1.63
CA ALA A 131 10.18 20.46 -0.29
C ALA A 131 8.88 20.04 0.43
N ALA A 132 7.76 19.99 -0.30
CA ALA A 132 6.47 19.58 0.25
C ALA A 132 6.37 18.07 0.49
N ALA A 133 7.02 17.26 -0.35
CA ALA A 133 6.81 15.82 -0.40
C ALA A 133 7.88 15.00 0.35
N CYS A 134 9.16 15.40 0.30
CA CYS A 134 10.26 14.63 0.91
C CYS A 134 10.03 14.27 2.39
N PRO A 135 9.54 15.18 3.26
CA PRO A 135 9.26 14.84 4.66
C PRO A 135 8.22 13.72 4.85
N TRP A 136 7.34 13.52 3.86
CA TRP A 136 6.24 12.56 3.91
C TRP A 136 6.52 11.26 3.17
N MET A 137 7.59 11.17 2.38
CA MET A 137 7.91 9.98 1.58
C MET A 137 7.94 8.69 2.42
N GLY A 138 8.60 8.72 3.59
CA GLY A 138 8.63 7.57 4.50
C GLY A 138 7.25 7.22 5.05
N ALA A 139 6.45 8.21 5.44
CA ALA A 139 5.09 7.99 5.94
C ALA A 139 4.16 7.41 4.86
N TRP A 140 4.29 7.86 3.61
CA TRP A 140 3.52 7.37 2.48
C TRP A 140 3.90 5.94 2.07
N LEU A 141 5.19 5.59 2.11
CA LEU A 141 5.63 4.21 1.99
C LEU A 141 5.00 3.34 3.09
N CYS A 142 5.09 3.76 4.36
CA CYS A 142 4.47 3.05 5.48
C CYS A 142 2.94 2.90 5.32
N LEU A 143 2.25 3.89 4.76
CA LEU A 143 0.81 3.85 4.54
C LEU A 143 0.43 2.78 3.50
N MET A 144 1.10 2.72 2.35
CA MET A 144 0.81 1.67 1.35
C MET A 144 1.26 0.26 1.79
N MET A 145 2.20 0.19 2.74
CA MET A 145 2.71 -1.03 3.36
C MET A 145 1.84 -1.54 4.51
N GLN A 146 0.68 -0.94 4.82
CA GLN A 146 -0.20 -1.48 5.86
C GLN A 146 -0.77 -2.85 5.43
N PRO A 147 -0.90 -3.81 6.37
CA PRO A 147 -1.60 -5.06 6.11
C PRO A 147 -3.05 -4.79 5.71
N SER A 148 -3.55 -5.46 4.67
CA SER A 148 -4.88 -5.18 4.11
C SER A 148 -6.04 -5.65 4.97
N HIS A 149 -5.80 -6.61 5.86
CA HIS A 149 -6.79 -7.17 6.77
C HIS A 149 -6.87 -6.41 8.11
N LEU A 150 -6.02 -5.41 8.32
CA LEU A 150 -6.03 -4.58 9.52
C LEU A 150 -6.50 -3.17 9.18
N PRO A 151 -7.28 -2.52 10.07
CA PRO A 151 -7.63 -1.13 9.90
C PRO A 151 -6.37 -0.26 9.99
N ILE A 152 -6.32 0.79 9.18
CA ILE A 152 -5.24 1.78 9.15
C ILE A 152 -5.32 2.61 10.44
N ASP A 153 -4.17 2.84 11.08
CA ASP A 153 -4.09 3.82 12.17
C ASP A 153 -4.42 5.21 11.64
N LEU A 154 -5.47 5.82 12.17
CA LEU A 154 -5.95 7.15 11.76
C LEU A 154 -4.90 8.24 11.93
N ASN A 155 -3.91 8.07 12.81
CA ASN A 155 -2.78 9.00 12.95
C ASN A 155 -1.89 9.06 11.69
N MET A 156 -1.97 8.05 10.83
CA MET A 156 -1.27 8.03 9.53
C MET A 156 -2.00 8.86 8.47
N LEU A 157 -3.28 9.19 8.69
CA LEU A 157 -4.13 9.90 7.75
C LEU A 157 -4.21 11.38 8.10
N LEU A 158 -4.29 12.23 7.08
CA LEU A 158 -4.60 13.63 7.27
C LEU A 158 -6.11 13.77 7.49
N GLU A 159 -6.50 14.11 8.71
CA GLU A 159 -7.89 14.42 9.03
C GLU A 159 -8.37 15.63 8.22
N VAL A 160 -9.44 15.43 7.46
CA VAL A 160 -10.18 16.54 6.87
C VAL A 160 -11.06 17.12 7.97
N LYS A 161 -10.61 18.21 8.61
CA LYS A 161 -11.46 18.95 9.55
C LYS A 161 -12.60 19.59 8.78
N ALA A 162 -13.77 18.95 8.77
CA ALA A 162 -15.01 19.64 8.45
C ALA A 162 -15.13 20.80 9.44
N ARG A 163 -15.00 22.04 8.96
CA ARG A 163 -15.27 23.23 9.79
C ARG A 163 -16.76 23.25 10.10
N ALA A 164 -17.18 22.48 11.09
CA ALA A 164 -18.45 22.69 11.74
C ALA A 164 -18.44 24.13 12.27
N LYS A 165 -19.40 24.96 11.83
CA LYS A 165 -19.60 26.32 12.34
C LYS A 165 -19.50 26.28 13.87
N GLU A 166 -18.49 26.94 14.44
CA GLU A 166 -18.53 27.34 15.84
C GLU A 166 -19.78 28.20 16.00
N LYS A 167 -20.88 27.60 16.49
CA LYS A 167 -22.04 28.35 16.92
C LYS A 167 -21.62 29.14 18.16
N THR A 168 -21.28 30.40 17.95
CA THR A 168 -21.17 31.40 18.99
C THR A 168 -22.48 31.42 19.79
N GLY A 169 -22.38 31.08 21.08
CA GLY A 169 -23.40 31.36 22.09
C GLY A 169 -24.52 30.33 22.23
N GLY A 170 -24.38 29.41 23.19
CA GLY A 170 -25.49 28.58 23.67
C GLY A 170 -25.05 27.65 24.79
N LYS A 171 -25.60 27.86 26.00
CA LYS A 171 -25.27 27.18 27.25
C LYS A 171 -25.03 25.67 27.11
N VAL A 172 -23.92 25.23 27.72
CA VAL A 172 -23.52 23.84 27.97
C VAL A 172 -24.69 23.06 28.58
N ARG A 173 -25.26 22.14 27.79
CA ARG A 173 -25.95 20.95 28.33
C ARG A 173 -24.98 19.79 28.20
N GLN A 174 -24.41 19.38 29.33
CA GLN A 174 -23.80 18.06 29.48
C GLN A 174 -24.89 17.02 29.23
N GLY A 175 -24.71 16.21 28.19
CA GLY A 175 -25.65 15.14 27.88
C GLY A 175 -25.26 14.40 26.60
N GLN A 176 -24.83 13.14 26.80
CA GLN A 176 -24.67 12.08 25.82
C GLN A 176 -23.43 12.18 24.90
N SER A 177 -22.39 11.46 25.31
CA SER A 177 -21.37 10.90 24.41
C SER A 177 -22.08 10.10 23.32
N GLN A 178 -22.35 10.74 22.19
CA GLN A 178 -22.64 10.02 20.96
C GLN A 178 -21.39 9.20 20.66
N ASN A 179 -21.50 7.87 20.74
CA ASN A 179 -20.52 6.97 20.14
C ASN A 179 -20.44 7.33 18.66
N LYS A 180 -19.50 8.22 18.28
CA LYS A 180 -19.06 8.32 16.90
C LYS A 180 -18.48 6.95 16.59
N GLU A 181 -19.21 6.14 15.83
CA GLU A 181 -18.62 4.99 15.18
C GLU A 181 -17.41 5.51 14.42
N VAL A 182 -16.21 5.14 14.90
CA VAL A 182 -14.97 5.52 14.25
C VAL A 182 -14.94 4.70 12.97
N LEU A 183 -15.19 5.36 11.84
CA LEU A 183 -15.13 4.73 10.53
C LEU A 183 -13.73 4.14 10.36
N GLN A 184 -13.65 2.82 10.28
CA GLN A 184 -12.39 2.12 10.09
C GLN A 184 -12.03 2.17 8.60
N GLU A 185 -10.84 2.69 8.32
CA GLU A 185 -10.30 2.79 6.97
C GLU A 185 -9.36 1.60 6.69
N TYR A 186 -9.45 1.06 5.48
CA TYR A 186 -8.65 -0.08 5.04
C TYR A 186 -8.02 0.20 3.68
N ILE A 187 -6.92 -0.50 3.36
CA ILE A 187 -6.32 -0.44 2.03
C ILE A 187 -7.35 -0.87 1.00
N ALA A 188 -7.53 -0.02 -0.02
CA ALA A 188 -8.51 -0.15 -1.08
C ALA A 188 -9.96 -0.20 -0.59
N GLY A 189 -10.28 0.56 0.46
CA GLY A 189 -11.63 0.77 0.96
C GLY A 189 -12.08 -0.31 1.93
N ALA A 190 -13.24 -0.08 2.55
CA ALA A 190 -13.79 -0.94 3.60
C ALA A 190 -13.88 -2.40 3.14
N ASP A 191 -13.54 -3.29 4.07
CA ASP A 191 -13.71 -4.72 3.96
C ASP A 191 -15.21 -5.02 3.95
N THR A 192 -15.87 -4.91 2.79
CA THR A 192 -17.24 -5.41 2.69
C THR A 192 -17.13 -6.92 2.92
N ILE A 193 -17.75 -7.39 4.00
CA ILE A 193 -17.61 -8.71 4.64
C ILE A 193 -18.00 -9.90 3.70
N MET A 194 -18.14 -9.64 2.40
CA MET A 194 -18.64 -10.57 1.38
C MET A 194 -17.75 -10.70 0.13
N GLU A 195 -16.61 -10.00 0.03
CA GLU A 195 -15.69 -10.21 -1.09
C GLU A 195 -14.86 -11.49 -0.90
N ASP A 196 -14.70 -12.28 -1.96
CA ASP A 196 -13.84 -13.44 -1.92
C ASP A 196 -12.36 -13.02 -1.73
N PRO A 197 -11.53 -13.81 -1.02
CA PRO A 197 -10.15 -13.43 -0.71
C PRO A 197 -9.29 -13.09 -1.92
N ALA A 198 -9.57 -13.68 -3.09
CA ALA A 198 -8.82 -13.42 -4.32
C ALA A 198 -9.19 -12.07 -4.93
N THR A 199 -10.46 -11.70 -4.97
CA THR A 199 -10.90 -10.35 -5.36
C THR A 199 -10.34 -9.29 -4.43
N ARG A 200 -10.38 -9.52 -3.11
CA ARG A 200 -9.81 -8.60 -2.12
C ARG A 200 -8.32 -8.38 -2.36
N ASP A 201 -7.54 -9.45 -2.52
CA ASP A 201 -6.11 -9.37 -2.84
C ASP A 201 -5.84 -8.63 -4.16
N PHE A 202 -6.65 -8.88 -5.19
CA PHE A 202 -6.54 -8.18 -6.48
C PHE A 202 -6.75 -6.67 -6.35
N VAL A 203 -7.79 -6.24 -5.64
CA VAL A 203 -8.14 -4.83 -5.47
C VAL A 203 -7.09 -4.12 -4.60
N VAL A 204 -6.62 -4.76 -3.53
CA VAL A 204 -5.51 -4.26 -2.68
C VAL A 204 -4.24 -4.10 -3.50
N MET A 205 -3.88 -5.12 -4.28
CA MET A 205 -2.68 -5.08 -5.11
C MET A 205 -2.78 -3.96 -6.15
N ARG A 206 -3.95 -3.76 -6.75
CA ARG A 206 -4.22 -2.64 -7.66
C ARG A 206 -4.00 -1.28 -6.99
N ALA A 207 -4.55 -1.07 -5.78
CA ALA A 207 -4.35 0.19 -5.05
C ALA A 207 -2.87 0.43 -4.73
N ARG A 208 -2.14 -0.61 -4.28
CA ARG A 208 -0.68 -0.52 -4.03
C ARG A 208 0.11 -0.25 -5.30
N MET A 209 -0.24 -0.87 -6.43
CA MET A 209 0.37 -0.56 -7.73
C MET A 209 0.14 0.89 -8.13
N MET A 210 -1.06 1.43 -7.92
CA MET A 210 -1.34 2.83 -8.23
C MET A 210 -0.59 3.78 -7.29
N ALA A 211 -0.55 3.49 -5.99
CA ALA A 211 0.26 4.25 -5.04
C ALA A 211 1.75 4.22 -5.41
N ALA A 212 2.27 3.07 -5.86
CA ALA A 212 3.63 2.96 -6.37
C ALA A 212 3.88 3.80 -7.62
N LYS A 213 2.89 3.92 -8.53
CA LYS A 213 2.97 4.82 -9.69
C LYS A 213 3.10 6.28 -9.26
N LEU A 214 2.29 6.70 -8.29
CA LEU A 214 2.33 8.07 -7.77
C LEU A 214 3.70 8.38 -7.15
N LEU A 215 4.18 7.50 -6.27
CA LEU A 215 5.50 7.66 -5.65
C LEU A 215 6.64 7.55 -6.66
N GLY A 216 6.52 6.67 -7.66
CA GLY A 216 7.51 6.54 -8.73
C GLY A 216 7.66 7.83 -9.54
N ALA A 217 6.55 8.49 -9.89
CA ALA A 217 6.57 9.80 -10.52
C ALA A 217 7.16 10.88 -9.61
N LEU A 218 6.87 10.85 -8.31
CA LEU A 218 7.47 11.76 -7.34
C LEU A 218 8.97 11.53 -7.17
N CYS A 219 9.44 10.28 -7.23
CA CYS A 219 10.86 9.94 -7.23
C CYS A 219 11.58 10.62 -8.40
N CYS A 220 10.94 10.81 -9.56
CA CYS A 220 11.53 11.60 -10.65
C CYS A 220 11.81 13.05 -10.24
N CYS A 221 10.87 13.70 -9.56
CA CYS A 221 11.05 15.05 -9.03
C CYS A 221 12.20 15.10 -8.00
N ILE A 222 12.26 14.12 -7.09
CA ILE A 222 13.31 14.04 -6.05
C ILE A 222 14.69 13.78 -6.67
N CYS A 223 14.74 13.04 -7.78
CA CYS A 223 15.95 12.72 -8.53
C CYS A 223 16.35 13.81 -9.54
N ASP A 224 15.60 14.90 -9.65
CA ASP A 224 15.89 15.96 -10.61
C ASP A 224 17.28 16.59 -10.35
N PRO A 225 18.13 16.77 -11.37
CA PRO A 225 19.47 17.35 -11.19
C PRO A 225 19.45 18.76 -10.58
N GLY A 226 18.41 19.55 -10.86
CA GLY A 226 18.26 20.92 -10.36
C GLY A 226 18.08 21.01 -8.85
N VAL A 227 17.55 19.98 -8.21
CA VAL A 227 17.43 19.91 -6.74
C VAL A 227 18.56 19.13 -6.06
N ASN A 228 19.42 18.44 -6.83
CA ASN A 228 20.54 17.62 -6.35
C ASN A 228 21.91 18.24 -6.64
N VAL A 229 22.02 19.56 -6.57
CA VAL A 229 23.26 20.31 -6.83
C VAL A 229 24.30 20.02 -5.73
N VAL A 230 25.59 20.04 -6.11
CA VAL A 230 26.75 19.61 -5.29
C VAL A 230 26.92 20.37 -3.97
N THR A 231 26.29 21.54 -3.81
CA THR A 231 26.45 22.40 -2.63
C THR A 231 25.66 21.97 -1.38
N GLN A 232 24.77 20.98 -1.49
CA GLN A 232 24.01 20.46 -0.34
C GLN A 232 24.77 19.31 0.35
N GLU A 233 24.83 19.32 1.69
CA GLU A 233 25.48 18.24 2.47
C GLU A 233 24.78 16.89 2.33
N ILE A 234 23.46 16.88 2.21
CA ILE A 234 22.66 15.67 1.98
C ILE A 234 21.73 15.93 0.80
N LYS A 235 21.90 15.16 -0.26
CA LYS A 235 21.08 15.30 -1.47
C LYS A 235 19.77 14.54 -1.34
N PRO A 236 18.62 15.09 -1.81
CA PRO A 236 17.33 14.40 -1.78
C PRO A 236 17.37 12.99 -2.39
N ALA A 237 18.09 12.80 -3.51
CA ALA A 237 18.25 11.51 -4.15
C ALA A 237 19.03 10.49 -3.30
N GLU A 238 20.01 10.92 -2.52
CA GLU A 238 20.78 10.03 -1.63
C GLU A 238 19.92 9.57 -0.46
N SER A 239 19.17 10.49 0.17
CA SER A 239 18.19 10.16 1.22
C SER A 239 17.11 9.21 0.71
N LEU A 240 16.61 9.42 -0.51
CA LEU A 240 15.67 8.52 -1.16
C LEU A 240 16.28 7.12 -1.33
N GLY A 241 17.50 7.02 -1.86
CA GLY A 241 18.20 5.75 -2.02
C GLY A 241 18.36 4.99 -0.69
N GLN A 242 18.72 5.69 0.39
CA GLN A 242 18.84 5.11 1.72
C GLN A 242 17.49 4.63 2.28
N LEU A 243 16.42 5.40 2.08
CA LEU A 243 15.07 5.03 2.53
C LEU A 243 14.56 3.77 1.81
N LEU A 244 14.73 3.70 0.48
CA LEU A 244 14.34 2.52 -0.29
C LEU A 244 15.18 1.30 0.12
N LEU A 245 16.50 1.48 0.28
CA LEU A 245 17.40 0.42 0.73
C LEU A 245 17.03 -0.09 2.14
N PHE A 246 16.65 0.78 3.07
CA PHE A 246 16.19 0.40 4.40
C PHE A 246 15.05 -0.61 4.35
N HIS A 247 14.01 -0.34 3.55
CA HIS A 247 12.88 -1.25 3.40
C HIS A 247 13.19 -2.52 2.61
N LEU A 248 14.12 -2.47 1.63
CA LEU A 248 14.59 -3.68 0.95
C LEU A 248 15.39 -4.62 1.89
N ASN A 249 16.03 -4.07 2.92
CA ASN A 249 16.71 -4.84 3.96
C ASN A 249 15.77 -5.44 5.02
N SER A 250 14.51 -5.01 5.06
CA SER A 250 13.50 -5.52 6.00
C SER A 250 13.25 -7.02 5.85
N LYS A 251 12.67 -7.63 6.90
CA LYS A 251 12.14 -9.00 6.85
C LYS A 251 10.66 -9.08 6.46
N SER A 252 10.01 -7.94 6.24
CA SER A 252 8.65 -7.88 5.72
C SER A 252 8.63 -8.07 4.20
N ALA A 253 7.86 -9.06 3.74
CA ALA A 253 7.58 -9.25 2.33
C ALA A 253 6.88 -8.01 1.73
N LEU A 254 5.94 -7.44 2.48
CA LEU A 254 5.14 -6.30 2.05
C LEU A 254 5.99 -5.03 1.84
N GLN A 255 6.95 -4.77 2.73
CA GLN A 255 7.90 -3.67 2.56
C GLN A 255 8.76 -3.86 1.31
N ARG A 256 9.33 -5.05 1.11
CA ARG A 256 10.15 -5.38 -0.07
C ARG A 256 9.35 -5.26 -1.37
N ILE A 257 8.13 -5.80 -1.39
CA ILE A 257 7.23 -5.70 -2.55
C ILE A 257 6.93 -4.24 -2.86
N SER A 258 6.47 -3.47 -1.87
CA SER A 258 6.06 -2.07 -2.08
C SER A 258 7.20 -1.21 -2.62
N VAL A 259 8.41 -1.35 -2.06
CA VAL A 259 9.58 -0.62 -2.57
C VAL A 259 10.00 -1.09 -3.96
N ALA A 260 9.97 -2.40 -4.23
CA ALA A 260 10.27 -2.90 -5.57
C ALA A 260 9.30 -2.35 -6.62
N LEU A 261 8.01 -2.19 -6.29
CA LEU A 261 7.03 -1.54 -7.15
C LEU A 261 7.37 -0.07 -7.41
N VAL A 262 7.68 0.70 -6.37
CA VAL A 262 8.06 2.11 -6.51
C VAL A 262 9.28 2.25 -7.41
N ILE A 263 10.29 1.38 -7.24
CA ILE A 263 11.49 1.35 -8.08
C ILE A 263 11.13 1.01 -9.54
N CYS A 264 10.21 0.07 -9.79
CA CYS A 264 9.76 -0.25 -11.15
C CYS A 264 9.15 0.98 -11.83
N GLU A 265 8.20 1.64 -11.16
CA GLU A 265 7.48 2.77 -11.73
C GLU A 265 8.38 4.00 -11.89
N TRP A 266 9.27 4.24 -10.93
CA TRP A 266 10.31 5.27 -11.05
C TRP A 266 11.24 5.02 -12.25
N ALA A 267 11.80 3.81 -12.35
CA ALA A 267 12.73 3.44 -13.42
C ALA A 267 12.06 3.41 -14.81
N ALA A 268 10.74 3.19 -14.87
CA ALA A 268 9.97 3.31 -16.11
C ALA A 268 9.92 4.76 -16.63
N LEU A 269 9.93 5.75 -15.73
CA LEU A 269 9.85 7.18 -16.06
C LEU A 269 11.22 7.84 -16.21
N GLN A 270 12.17 7.54 -15.32
CA GLN A 270 13.49 8.17 -15.31
C GLN A 270 14.59 7.17 -14.91
N LYS A 271 15.62 7.06 -15.75
CA LYS A 271 16.66 6.01 -15.63
C LYS A 271 18.03 6.53 -15.20
N GLU A 272 18.19 7.84 -15.06
CA GLU A 272 19.51 8.47 -15.02
C GLU A 272 20.04 8.79 -13.61
N CYS A 273 19.24 8.61 -12.54
CA CYS A 273 19.74 8.85 -11.19
C CYS A 273 20.64 7.71 -10.72
N LYS A 274 21.95 7.89 -10.91
CA LYS A 274 22.97 6.92 -10.47
C LYS A 274 22.96 6.70 -8.96
N ALA A 275 22.74 7.76 -8.17
CA ALA A 275 22.77 7.68 -6.71
C ALA A 275 21.75 6.68 -6.16
N VAL A 276 20.48 6.79 -6.56
CA VAL A 276 19.42 5.87 -6.14
C VAL A 276 19.67 4.47 -6.70
N THR A 277 20.00 4.37 -8.00
CA THR A 277 20.19 3.08 -8.67
C THR A 277 21.30 2.26 -8.01
N LEU A 278 22.46 2.87 -7.74
CA LEU A 278 23.59 2.21 -7.09
C LEU A 278 23.28 1.77 -5.64
N ALA A 279 22.41 2.50 -4.95
CA ALA A 279 22.01 2.15 -3.59
C ALA A 279 21.11 0.89 -3.55
N VAL A 280 20.16 0.76 -4.49
CA VAL A 280 19.12 -0.29 -4.42
C VAL A 280 19.43 -1.54 -5.24
N GLN A 281 20.13 -1.41 -6.36
CA GLN A 281 20.32 -2.50 -7.33
C GLN A 281 21.05 -3.72 -6.73
N PRO A 282 22.18 -3.58 -6.00
CA PRO A 282 22.85 -4.74 -5.40
C PRO A 282 21.91 -5.52 -4.49
N ARG A 283 21.15 -4.79 -3.66
CA ARG A 283 20.22 -5.41 -2.72
C ARG A 283 19.07 -6.14 -3.42
N LEU A 284 18.53 -5.58 -4.51
CA LEU A 284 17.49 -6.25 -5.30
C LEU A 284 17.99 -7.58 -5.89
N LEU A 285 19.26 -7.65 -6.32
CA LEU A 285 19.87 -8.89 -6.83
C LEU A 285 20.03 -9.94 -5.72
N ASP A 286 20.45 -9.52 -4.53
CA ASP A 286 20.57 -10.41 -3.37
C ASP A 286 19.22 -11.03 -3.00
N ILE A 287 18.13 -10.23 -3.01
CA ILE A 287 16.77 -10.70 -2.72
C ILE A 287 16.38 -11.88 -3.62
N LEU A 288 16.77 -11.89 -4.90
CA LEU A 288 16.44 -12.97 -5.84
C LEU A 288 17.04 -14.33 -5.49
N SER A 289 18.07 -14.35 -4.62
CA SER A 289 18.71 -15.58 -4.16
C SER A 289 18.32 -15.97 -2.72
N GLU A 290 17.69 -15.05 -1.98
CA GLU A 290 17.32 -15.26 -0.59
C GLU A 290 16.10 -16.15 -0.41
N HIS A 291 16.12 -16.92 0.68
CA HIS A 291 15.01 -17.75 1.16
C HIS A 291 14.74 -17.39 2.62
N LEU A 292 13.93 -16.36 2.83
CA LEU A 292 13.67 -15.78 4.15
C LEU A 292 12.29 -16.19 4.66
N TYR A 293 12.16 -16.42 5.97
CA TYR A 293 10.87 -16.43 6.65
C TYR A 293 10.42 -15.00 6.93
N TYR A 294 9.32 -14.59 6.30
CA TYR A 294 8.81 -13.23 6.36
C TYR A 294 8.05 -12.94 7.66
N ASP A 295 8.02 -11.68 8.09
CA ASP A 295 7.29 -11.27 9.29
C ASP A 295 5.79 -11.59 9.18
N GLU A 296 5.23 -11.54 7.97
CA GLU A 296 3.82 -11.80 7.68
C GLU A 296 3.38 -13.24 8.01
N ILE A 297 4.30 -14.22 8.03
CA ILE A 297 3.98 -15.60 8.39
C ILE A 297 4.31 -15.94 9.85
N ALA A 298 4.69 -14.96 10.68
CA ALA A 298 5.13 -15.23 12.05
C ALA A 298 4.04 -15.94 12.89
N VAL A 299 2.77 -15.52 12.75
CA VAL A 299 1.63 -16.12 13.46
C VAL A 299 1.35 -17.57 12.98
N PRO A 300 1.10 -17.84 11.69
CA PRO A 300 0.87 -19.20 11.22
C PRO A 300 2.08 -20.10 11.46
N PHE A 301 3.30 -19.58 11.31
CA PHE A 301 4.52 -20.31 11.63
C PHE A 301 4.61 -20.70 13.11
N THR A 302 4.28 -19.78 14.03
CA THR A 302 4.23 -20.09 15.47
C THR A 302 3.18 -21.15 15.79
N ARG A 303 2.00 -21.07 15.16
CA ARG A 303 0.96 -22.09 15.28
C ARG A 303 1.47 -23.46 14.81
N MET A 304 2.11 -23.51 13.64
CA MET A 304 2.73 -24.72 13.10
C MET A 304 3.76 -25.31 14.07
N GLN A 305 4.63 -24.49 14.66
CA GLN A 305 5.60 -24.95 15.67
C GLN A 305 4.93 -25.61 16.87
N ASN A 306 3.87 -25.00 17.40
CA ASN A 306 3.17 -25.50 18.57
C ASN A 306 2.45 -26.82 18.27
N GLU A 307 1.77 -26.91 17.13
CA GLU A 307 1.08 -28.14 16.72
C GLU A 307 2.07 -29.28 16.45
N CYS A 308 3.23 -29.01 15.84
CA CYS A 308 4.30 -30.00 15.67
C CYS A 308 4.82 -30.50 17.02
N LYS A 309 5.10 -29.59 17.97
CA LYS A 309 5.54 -29.95 19.34
C LYS A 309 4.51 -30.81 20.05
N GLN A 310 3.23 -30.47 19.94
CA GLN A 310 2.15 -31.26 20.52
C GLN A 310 2.04 -32.66 19.88
N LEU A 311 2.30 -32.80 18.58
CA LEU A 311 2.34 -34.11 17.92
C LEU A 311 3.50 -34.96 18.44
N ILE A 312 4.70 -34.36 18.55
CA ILE A 312 5.90 -35.03 19.10
C ILE A 312 5.64 -35.50 20.53
N SER A 313 5.04 -34.65 21.39
CA SER A 313 4.67 -35.05 22.75
C SER A 313 3.70 -36.22 22.75
N SER A 314 2.68 -36.22 21.89
CA SER A 314 1.73 -37.35 21.79
C SER A 314 2.36 -38.64 21.29
N LEU A 315 3.39 -38.58 20.44
CA LEU A 315 4.17 -39.76 20.06
C LEU A 315 5.01 -40.27 21.25
N ALA A 316 5.63 -39.35 22.01
CA ALA A 316 6.41 -39.69 23.19
C ALA A 316 5.57 -40.32 24.31
N ASP A 317 4.31 -39.89 24.49
CA ASP A 317 3.37 -40.48 25.47
C ASP A 317 3.10 -41.97 25.20
N VAL A 318 3.22 -42.39 23.93
CA VAL A 318 3.08 -43.79 23.49
C VAL A 318 4.45 -44.47 23.32
N HIS A 319 5.51 -43.86 23.88
CA HIS A 319 6.89 -44.36 23.86
C HIS A 319 7.51 -44.46 22.45
N ILE A 320 7.02 -43.65 21.51
CA ILE A 320 7.58 -43.52 20.17
C ILE A 320 8.49 -42.29 20.14
N GLU A 321 9.80 -42.54 20.09
CA GLU A 321 10.78 -41.46 19.97
C GLU A 321 11.03 -41.10 18.49
N VAL A 322 10.84 -39.83 18.17
CA VAL A 322 10.99 -39.29 16.81
C VAL A 322 12.49 -39.07 16.43
N GLY A 323 13.40 -39.45 17.32
CA GLY A 323 14.86 -39.41 17.14
C GLY A 323 15.44 -37.99 16.99
N ASN A 324 16.76 -37.93 16.70
CA ASN A 324 17.49 -36.67 16.53
C ASN A 324 17.08 -35.84 15.29
N ARG A 325 16.20 -36.36 14.43
CA ARG A 325 15.76 -35.67 13.18
C ARG A 325 14.95 -34.40 13.45
N VAL A 326 14.42 -34.27 14.67
CA VAL A 326 13.52 -33.18 15.09
C VAL A 326 14.10 -32.41 16.30
N ASN A 327 15.40 -32.60 16.61
CA ASN A 327 16.08 -32.07 17.80
C ASN A 327 16.34 -30.55 17.78
N ASN A 328 15.57 -29.80 16.99
CA ASN A 328 15.65 -28.36 16.90
C ASN A 328 14.53 -27.71 17.73
N ASN A 329 14.87 -26.67 18.50
CA ASN A 329 13.89 -25.86 19.23
C ASN A 329 12.83 -25.22 18.31
N VAL A 330 13.19 -25.02 17.03
CA VAL A 330 12.34 -24.46 15.96
C VAL A 330 12.55 -25.29 14.68
N LEU A 331 11.46 -25.79 14.12
CA LEU A 331 11.46 -26.57 12.87
C LEU A 331 11.35 -25.66 11.65
N THR A 332 12.08 -25.95 10.57
CA THR A 332 11.76 -25.36 9.26
C THR A 332 10.43 -25.91 8.74
N ILE A 333 9.82 -25.24 7.75
CA ILE A 333 8.61 -25.77 7.09
C ILE A 333 8.89 -27.15 6.47
N ASP A 334 10.07 -27.35 5.88
CA ASP A 334 10.47 -28.64 5.31
C ASP A 334 10.59 -29.72 6.38
N GLN A 335 11.20 -29.41 7.54
CA GLN A 335 11.30 -30.33 8.67
C GLN A 335 9.93 -30.65 9.26
N ALA A 336 9.05 -29.64 9.37
CA ALA A 336 7.68 -29.84 9.82
C ALA A 336 6.89 -30.72 8.84
N SER A 337 7.10 -30.55 7.52
CA SER A 337 6.51 -31.40 6.48
C SER A 337 7.02 -32.84 6.55
N ASP A 338 8.32 -33.04 6.76
CA ASP A 338 8.92 -34.37 6.93
C ASP A 338 8.41 -35.07 8.19
N LEU A 339 8.24 -34.32 9.30
CA LEU A 339 7.64 -34.79 10.55
C LEU A 339 6.27 -35.43 10.32
N VAL A 340 5.35 -34.74 9.63
CA VAL A 340 3.97 -35.20 9.42
C VAL A 340 3.80 -36.19 8.27
N THR A 341 4.88 -36.50 7.55
CA THR A 341 4.90 -37.46 6.43
C THR A 341 5.84 -38.62 6.73
N THR A 342 7.08 -38.58 6.25
CA THR A 342 8.06 -39.66 6.31
C THR A 342 8.29 -40.12 7.74
N VAL A 343 8.57 -39.17 8.63
CA VAL A 343 8.98 -39.46 10.01
C VAL A 343 7.84 -40.08 10.79
N PHE A 344 6.61 -39.55 10.69
CA PHE A 344 5.45 -40.15 11.34
C PHE A 344 5.18 -41.58 10.85
N ASN A 345 5.26 -41.80 9.53
CA ASN A 345 5.00 -43.11 8.94
C ASN A 345 6.04 -44.13 9.39
N GLU A 346 7.34 -43.80 9.34
CA GLU A 346 8.42 -44.66 9.83
C GLU A 346 8.28 -44.97 11.33
N ALA A 347 7.99 -43.93 12.12
CA ALA A 347 7.87 -44.04 13.57
C ALA A 347 6.66 -44.87 14.00
N THR A 348 5.54 -44.82 13.27
CA THR A 348 4.34 -45.61 13.61
C THR A 348 4.33 -47.00 12.99
N SER A 349 4.99 -47.22 11.85
CA SER A 349 5.13 -48.56 11.25
C SER A 349 6.05 -49.49 12.04
N SER A 350 6.92 -48.92 12.87
CA SER A 350 7.93 -49.67 13.63
C SER A 350 7.38 -50.30 14.93
N PHE A 351 6.14 -49.98 15.32
CA PHE A 351 5.54 -50.43 16.58
C PHE A 351 4.15 -51.04 16.35
N ASP A 352 3.87 -52.15 17.02
CA ASP A 352 2.52 -52.75 17.06
C ASP A 352 1.63 -51.96 18.03
N LEU A 353 1.05 -50.86 17.53
CA LEU A 353 0.18 -49.98 18.31
C LEU A 353 -1.27 -50.46 18.30
N ASN A 354 -2.01 -50.17 19.38
CA ASN A 354 -3.46 -50.35 19.41
C ASN A 354 -4.12 -49.51 18.29
N PRO A 355 -4.99 -50.10 17.45
CA PRO A 355 -5.67 -49.41 16.37
C PRO A 355 -6.36 -48.09 16.77
N GLN A 356 -6.93 -48.01 17.98
CA GLN A 356 -7.58 -46.79 18.48
C GLN A 356 -6.58 -45.66 18.75
N VAL A 357 -5.40 -46.01 19.29
CA VAL A 357 -4.33 -45.04 19.58
C VAL A 357 -3.71 -44.54 18.26
N LEU A 358 -3.48 -45.45 17.31
CA LEU A 358 -2.99 -45.10 15.98
C LEU A 358 -3.96 -44.15 15.25
N GLN A 359 -5.28 -44.39 15.35
CA GLN A 359 -6.29 -43.51 14.77
C GLN A 359 -6.28 -42.10 15.37
N GLN A 360 -6.09 -41.98 16.70
CA GLN A 360 -5.99 -40.68 17.37
C GLN A 360 -4.73 -39.91 16.96
N LEU A 361 -3.59 -40.60 16.88
CA LEU A 361 -2.33 -40.03 16.42
C LEU A 361 -2.42 -39.57 14.96
N ASP A 362 -3.01 -40.39 14.08
CA ASP A 362 -3.20 -40.02 12.67
C ASP A 362 -4.15 -38.83 12.52
N SER A 363 -5.24 -38.77 13.29
CA SER A 363 -6.15 -37.61 13.29
C SER A 363 -5.41 -36.32 13.68
N LYS A 364 -4.54 -36.39 14.70
CA LYS A 364 -3.71 -35.25 15.13
C LYS A 364 -2.69 -34.89 14.05
N ARG A 365 -2.02 -35.87 13.45
CA ARG A 365 -1.08 -35.65 12.33
C ARG A 365 -1.78 -34.99 11.15
N GLN A 366 -2.99 -35.40 10.78
CA GLN A 366 -3.77 -34.76 9.71
C GLN A 366 -4.05 -33.29 10.01
N GLN A 367 -4.38 -32.95 11.27
CA GLN A 367 -4.53 -31.56 11.70
C GLN A 367 -3.22 -30.77 11.52
N VAL A 368 -2.08 -31.30 12.01
CA VAL A 368 -0.78 -30.63 11.86
C VAL A 368 -0.40 -30.50 10.39
N GLN A 369 -0.68 -31.52 9.57
CA GLN A 369 -0.43 -31.50 8.12
C GLN A 369 -1.18 -30.36 7.42
N MET A 370 -2.43 -30.09 7.79
CA MET A 370 -3.18 -28.95 7.24
C MET A 370 -2.46 -27.64 7.57
N THR A 371 -2.11 -27.41 8.85
CA THR A 371 -1.41 -26.19 9.29
C THR A 371 -0.03 -26.02 8.63
N VAL A 372 0.75 -27.10 8.47
CA VAL A 372 2.04 -27.06 7.76
C VAL A 372 1.84 -26.69 6.29
N THR A 373 0.81 -27.26 5.66
CA THR A 373 0.50 -27.02 4.25
C THR A 373 0.06 -25.57 4.03
N GLU A 374 -0.83 -25.05 4.88
CA GLU A 374 -1.29 -23.65 4.86
C GLU A 374 -0.11 -22.68 5.04
N THR A 375 0.71 -22.88 6.07
CA THR A 375 1.89 -22.05 6.34
C THR A 375 2.88 -22.06 5.17
N ASN A 376 3.12 -23.22 4.56
CA ASN A 376 3.97 -23.35 3.38
C ASN A 376 3.40 -22.62 2.17
N GLN A 377 2.10 -22.73 1.93
CA GLN A 377 1.44 -22.05 0.81
C GLN A 377 1.52 -20.52 0.96
N GLU A 378 1.25 -19.98 2.15
CA GLU A 378 1.40 -18.54 2.41
C GLU A 378 2.83 -18.06 2.19
N TRP A 379 3.82 -18.80 2.73
CA TRP A 379 5.23 -18.50 2.52
C TRP A 379 5.61 -18.49 1.03
N GLN A 380 5.20 -19.51 0.26
CA GLN A 380 5.48 -19.61 -1.16
C GLN A 380 4.85 -18.47 -1.98
N VAL A 381 3.65 -18.02 -1.62
CA VAL A 381 3.00 -16.88 -2.28
C VAL A 381 3.80 -15.61 -2.04
N LEU A 382 4.20 -15.33 -0.80
CA LEU A 382 5.00 -14.16 -0.46
C LEU A 382 6.37 -14.20 -1.13
N GLN A 383 7.06 -15.34 -1.05
CA GLN A 383 8.36 -15.56 -1.67
C GLN A 383 8.32 -15.29 -3.18
N LEU A 384 7.34 -15.88 -3.87
CA LEU A 384 7.18 -15.69 -5.31
C LEU A 384 6.89 -14.21 -5.65
N ARG A 385 6.05 -13.52 -4.88
CA ARG A 385 5.75 -12.10 -5.09
C ARG A 385 6.99 -11.22 -4.89
N VAL A 386 7.71 -11.40 -3.79
CA VAL A 386 8.95 -10.64 -3.51
C VAL A 386 9.96 -10.82 -4.64
N HIS A 387 10.21 -12.06 -5.06
CA HIS A 387 11.14 -12.34 -6.17
C HIS A 387 10.66 -11.78 -7.51
N THR A 388 9.36 -11.87 -7.79
CA THR A 388 8.78 -11.34 -9.04
C THR A 388 8.95 -9.83 -9.12
N PHE A 389 8.59 -9.09 -8.07
CA PHE A 389 8.68 -7.63 -8.10
C PHE A 389 10.12 -7.14 -8.00
N ALA A 390 11.01 -7.83 -7.26
CA ALA A 390 12.44 -7.54 -7.30
C ALA A 390 13.02 -7.76 -8.71
N ALA A 391 12.62 -8.84 -9.40
CA ALA A 391 13.03 -9.08 -10.78
C ALA A 391 12.50 -8.00 -11.73
N CYS A 392 11.24 -7.58 -11.60
CA CYS A 392 10.69 -6.46 -12.36
C CYS A 392 11.48 -5.17 -12.13
N ALA A 393 11.88 -4.88 -10.88
CA ALA A 393 12.64 -3.69 -10.55
C ALA A 393 14.02 -3.72 -11.21
N VAL A 394 14.74 -4.84 -11.13
CA VAL A 394 16.05 -5.02 -11.80
C VAL A 394 15.93 -4.88 -13.32
N VAL A 395 14.88 -5.45 -13.92
CA VAL A 395 14.61 -5.31 -15.37
C VAL A 395 14.33 -3.84 -15.73
N SER A 396 13.53 -3.15 -14.92
CA SER A 396 13.16 -1.75 -15.15
C SER A 396 14.37 -0.81 -15.04
N LEU A 397 15.30 -1.10 -14.13
CA LEU A 397 16.58 -0.40 -14.00
C LEU A 397 17.54 -0.65 -15.18
N GLN A 398 17.28 -1.68 -16.01
CA GLN A 398 18.12 -2.08 -17.15
C GLN A 398 19.58 -2.43 -16.79
N GLN A 399 19.84 -2.75 -15.52
CA GLN A 399 21.16 -3.15 -15.03
C GLN A 399 21.12 -4.64 -14.65
N LEU A 400 21.07 -5.48 -15.68
CA LEU A 400 20.94 -6.93 -15.53
C LEU A 400 22.27 -7.56 -15.06
N PRO A 401 22.22 -8.59 -14.20
CA PRO A 401 23.38 -9.40 -13.85
C PRO A 401 23.80 -10.29 -15.02
N GLU A 402 25.03 -10.81 -14.99
CA GLU A 402 25.53 -11.74 -16.02
C GLU A 402 24.66 -13.00 -16.15
N LYS A 403 24.17 -13.54 -15.02
CA LYS A 403 23.29 -14.71 -14.98
C LYS A 403 21.84 -14.27 -14.87
N LEU A 404 21.05 -14.50 -15.92
CA LEU A 404 19.64 -14.09 -15.98
C LEU A 404 18.66 -15.07 -15.29
N ASN A 405 19.10 -16.28 -14.95
CA ASN A 405 18.23 -17.31 -14.36
C ASN A 405 17.47 -16.85 -13.10
N PRO A 406 18.09 -16.14 -12.13
CA PRO A 406 17.40 -15.63 -10.96
C PRO A 406 16.29 -14.61 -11.27
N ILE A 407 16.36 -13.92 -12.42
CA ILE A 407 15.34 -12.96 -12.87
C ILE A 407 14.23 -13.68 -13.64
N ILE A 408 14.60 -14.56 -14.58
CA ILE A 408 13.64 -15.22 -15.48
C ILE A 408 12.73 -16.17 -14.70
N LYS A 409 13.27 -16.93 -13.74
CA LYS A 409 12.53 -17.96 -13.01
C LYS A 409 11.26 -17.43 -12.33
N PRO A 410 11.31 -16.42 -11.43
CA PRO A 410 10.10 -15.92 -10.76
C PRO A 410 9.08 -15.31 -11.73
N LEU A 411 9.53 -14.59 -12.77
CA LEU A 411 8.65 -14.04 -13.80
C LEU A 411 7.91 -15.14 -14.57
N MET A 412 8.60 -16.23 -14.91
CA MET A 412 7.98 -17.37 -15.61
C MET A 412 7.02 -18.16 -14.71
N GLU A 413 7.34 -18.32 -13.42
CA GLU A 413 6.49 -19.02 -12.46
C GLU A 413 5.15 -18.31 -12.25
N THR A 414 5.13 -16.98 -12.18
CA THR A 414 3.87 -16.21 -12.08
C THR A 414 3.00 -16.34 -13.33
N ILE A 415 3.59 -16.33 -14.53
CA ILE A 415 2.85 -16.54 -15.79
C ILE A 415 2.24 -17.94 -15.84
N LYS A 416 2.96 -18.97 -15.39
CA LYS A 416 2.46 -20.35 -15.33
C LYS A 416 1.30 -20.48 -14.34
N LYS A 417 1.37 -19.82 -13.18
CA LYS A 417 0.30 -19.84 -12.18
C LYS A 417 -0.96 -19.08 -12.62
N LYS A 418 -0.84 -17.99 -13.40
CA LYS A 418 -2.01 -17.26 -13.94
C LYS A 418 -2.79 -17.99 -15.04
N LYS A 419 -2.20 -19.04 -15.64
CA LYS A 419 -2.83 -19.85 -16.69
C LYS A 419 -3.60 -21.07 -16.14
N LYS A 420 -3.47 -21.35 -14.85
CA LYS A 420 -4.29 -22.32 -14.11
C LYS A 420 -5.35 -21.54 -13.36
#